data_AF-D4CS38-F1
#
_entry.id   AF-D4CS38-F1
#
_cell.length_a   1.000
_cell.length_b   1.000
_cell.length_c   1.000
_cell.angle_alpha   90.00
_cell.angle_beta   90.00
_cell.angle_gamma   90.00
#
_symmetry.space_group_name_H-M   'P 1'
#
loop_
_entity.id
_entity.type
_entity.pdbx_description
1 polymer ?
#
loop_
_entity_poly.entity_id
_entity_poly.type
_entity_poly.pdbx_seq_one_letter_code
_entity_poly.pdbx_strand_id
1 'polypeptide(L)'
;MKKIFLMFIGILLINACTNTKVPFNEVESSLNQKYSSLNTEYYRILENPIVEKDRRNVLNKFENFRTEVREIKKNRKDASSSELRILNSFIDKAGINIQYLNDLAE
;
A
#
# COMPACT_ATOMS: atom_id res chain seq x y z
N MET A 1 -43.66 20.57 -4.55
CA MET A 1 -42.44 19.79 -4.19
C MET A 1 -41.30 19.97 -5.21
N LYS A 2 -40.92 21.20 -5.58
CA LYS A 2 -39.78 21.45 -6.51
C LYS A 2 -38.60 22.21 -5.87
N LYS A 3 -38.79 22.79 -4.68
CA LYS A 3 -37.77 23.62 -4.01
C LYS A 3 -36.78 22.81 -3.14
N ILE A 4 -37.14 21.59 -2.73
CA ILE A 4 -36.28 20.72 -1.91
C ILE A 4 -35.20 20.02 -2.76
N PHE A 5 -35.49 19.70 -4.03
CA PHE A 5 -34.50 19.07 -4.91
C PHE A 5 -33.34 19.98 -5.29
N LEU A 6 -33.55 21.30 -5.36
CA LEU A 6 -32.50 22.27 -5.67
C LEU A 6 -31.51 22.45 -4.50
N MET A 7 -31.95 22.23 -3.26
CA MET A 7 -31.09 22.37 -2.07
C MET A 7 -30.10 21.20 -1.94
N PHE A 8 -30.44 20.01 -2.46
CA PHE A 8 -29.52 18.86 -2.48
C PHE A 8 -28.45 18.94 -3.57
N ILE A 9 -28.69 19.68 -4.65
CA ILE A 9 -27.71 19.87 -5.74
C ILE A 9 -26.58 20.82 -5.31
N GLY A 10 -26.81 21.71 -4.34
CA GLY A 10 -25.78 22.60 -3.80
C GLY A 10 -24.73 21.91 -2.93
N ILE A 11 -25.05 20.77 -2.32
CA ILE A 11 -24.13 20.04 -1.42
C ILE A 11 -23.22 19.08 -2.20
N LEU A 12 -23.63 18.64 -3.39
CA LEU A 12 -22.84 17.76 -4.25
C LEU A 12 -21.65 18.46 -4.95
N LEU A 13 -21.62 19.79 -4.97
CA LEU A 13 -20.59 20.58 -5.68
C LEU A 13 -19.45 21.10 -4.78
N ILE A 14 -19.45 20.79 -3.47
CA ILE A 14 -18.40 21.27 -2.54
C ILE A 14 -17.23 20.28 -2.40
N ASN A 15 -17.40 19.02 -2.83
CA ASN A 15 -16.32 18.02 -2.78
C ASN A 15 -15.52 17.88 -4.08
N ALA A 16 -15.79 18.71 -5.09
CA ALA A 16 -14.86 18.87 -6.20
C ALA A 16 -13.73 19.82 -5.74
N CYS A 17 -12.54 19.25 -5.52
CA CYS A 17 -11.29 19.94 -5.12
C CYS A 17 -11.08 20.21 -3.63
N THR A 18 -11.26 19.22 -2.75
CA THR A 18 -10.49 19.22 -1.49
C THR A 18 -9.18 18.45 -1.72
N ASN A 19 -8.10 19.17 -1.98
CA ASN A 19 -6.71 18.71 -1.83
C ASN A 19 -6.40 18.44 -0.34
N THR A 20 -7.20 17.59 0.32
CA THR A 20 -6.89 17.12 1.67
C THR A 20 -5.81 16.06 1.54
N LYS A 21 -4.55 16.47 1.74
CA LYS A 21 -3.43 15.55 1.92
C LYS A 21 -3.83 14.50 2.97
N VAL A 22 -3.93 13.24 2.57
CA VAL A 22 -4.30 12.14 3.47
C VAL A 22 -3.34 12.15 4.67
N PRO A 23 -3.85 12.14 5.91
CA PRO A 23 -3.03 12.05 7.11
C PRO A 23 -2.03 10.88 7.06
N PHE A 24 -0.85 11.06 7.66
CA PHE A 24 0.19 10.03 7.58
C PHE A 24 -0.20 8.74 8.30
N ASN A 25 -0.83 8.86 9.47
CA ASN A 25 -1.33 7.72 10.26
C ASN A 25 -2.30 6.82 9.45
N GLU A 26 -3.17 7.40 8.63
CA GLU A 26 -4.07 6.62 7.76
C GLU A 26 -3.30 5.85 6.69
N VAL A 27 -2.30 6.49 6.09
CA VAL A 27 -1.42 5.81 5.12
C VAL A 27 -0.59 4.71 5.79
N GLU A 28 -0.02 4.98 6.96
CA GLU A 28 0.71 3.97 7.73
C GLU A 28 -0.18 2.77 8.09
N SER A 29 -1.40 3.03 8.57
CA SER A 29 -2.37 1.97 8.87
C SER A 29 -2.71 1.14 7.63
N SER A 30 -2.93 1.79 6.49
CA SER A 30 -3.21 1.09 5.22
C SER A 30 -2.03 0.24 4.76
N LEU A 31 -0.81 0.78 4.83
CA LEU A 31 0.42 0.04 4.48
C LEU A 31 0.66 -1.14 5.41
N ASN A 32 0.42 -0.98 6.73
CA ASN A 32 0.50 -2.07 7.69
C ASN A 32 -0.49 -3.19 7.37
N GLN A 33 -1.75 -2.86 7.08
CA GLN A 33 -2.76 -3.83 6.72
C GLN A 33 -2.38 -4.60 5.45
N LYS A 34 -1.97 -3.88 4.39
CA LYS A 34 -1.52 -4.49 3.13
C LYS A 34 -0.33 -5.41 3.36
N TYR A 35 0.71 -4.93 4.05
CA TYR A 35 1.92 -5.71 4.32
C TYR A 35 1.63 -6.95 5.17
N SER A 36 0.75 -6.84 6.18
CA SER A 36 0.35 -7.99 7.00
C SER A 36 -0.39 -9.06 6.18
N SER A 37 -1.26 -8.64 5.27
CA SER A 37 -1.94 -9.56 4.35
C SER A 37 -0.94 -10.28 3.44
N LEU A 38 0.01 -9.53 2.87
CA LEU A 38 1.07 -10.10 2.02
C LEU A 38 1.97 -11.08 2.78
N ASN A 39 2.36 -10.75 4.01
CA ASN A 39 3.13 -11.67 4.84
C ASN A 39 2.34 -12.95 5.17
N THR A 40 1.03 -12.85 5.36
CA THR A 40 0.19 -14.05 5.59
C THR A 40 0.20 -14.95 4.36
N GLU A 41 0.05 -14.38 3.16
CA GLU A 41 0.16 -15.15 1.92
C GLU A 41 1.55 -15.75 1.72
N TYR A 42 2.60 -14.99 2.02
CA TYR A 42 3.98 -15.45 2.00
C TYR A 42 4.20 -16.65 2.90
N TYR A 43 3.76 -16.61 4.15
CA TYR A 43 3.95 -17.76 5.05
C TYR A 43 3.19 -18.99 4.59
N ARG A 44 1.99 -18.85 4.03
CA ARG A 44 1.22 -19.98 3.48
C ARG A 44 1.94 -20.72 2.36
N ILE A 45 2.68 -20.01 1.50
CA ILE A 45 3.44 -20.69 0.43
C ILE A 45 4.66 -21.43 0.98
N LEU A 46 5.19 -21.04 2.16
CA LEU A 46 6.30 -21.73 2.81
C LEU A 46 5.87 -22.95 3.63
N GLU A 47 4.58 -23.07 3.95
CA GLU A 47 4.02 -24.22 4.68
C GLU A 47 3.97 -25.51 3.83
N ASN A 48 4.14 -25.40 2.51
CA ASN A 48 4.05 -26.49 1.55
C ASN A 48 5.27 -26.50 0.63
N PRO A 49 5.53 -27.58 -0.13
CA PRO A 49 6.52 -27.55 -1.20
C PRO A 49 6.27 -26.35 -2.13
N ILE A 50 7.36 -25.67 -2.50
CA ILE A 50 7.26 -24.42 -3.26
C ILE A 50 6.69 -24.69 -4.64
N VAL A 51 5.57 -24.04 -4.95
CA VAL A 51 4.98 -24.03 -6.30
C VAL A 51 5.40 -22.74 -7.00
N GLU A 52 6.16 -22.86 -8.09
CA GLU A 52 6.73 -21.72 -8.83
C GLU A 52 5.70 -20.67 -9.27
N LYS A 53 4.48 -21.08 -9.57
CA LYS A 53 3.39 -20.16 -9.91
C LYS A 53 3.00 -19.29 -8.71
N ASP A 54 2.86 -19.90 -7.53
CA ASP A 54 2.43 -19.21 -6.31
C ASP A 54 3.55 -18.32 -5.76
N ARG A 55 4.80 -18.82 -5.79
CA ARG A 55 5.99 -18.02 -5.50
C ARG A 55 6.05 -16.74 -6.34
N ARG A 56 5.92 -16.86 -7.67
CA ARG A 56 5.88 -15.70 -8.59
C ARG A 56 4.72 -14.76 -8.31
N ASN A 57 3.55 -15.29 -7.97
CA ASN A 57 2.40 -14.45 -7.62
C ASN A 57 2.68 -13.61 -6.36
N VAL A 58 3.22 -14.22 -5.31
CA VAL A 58 3.58 -13.50 -4.07
C VAL A 58 4.73 -12.51 -4.31
N LEU A 59 5.73 -12.88 -5.12
CA LEU A 59 6.82 -11.99 -5.54
C LEU A 59 6.28 -10.72 -6.19
N ASN A 60 5.44 -10.86 -7.23
CA ASN A 60 4.85 -9.73 -7.94
C ASN A 60 4.05 -8.82 -6.99
N LYS A 61 3.36 -9.40 -6.01
CA LYS A 61 2.62 -8.61 -5.00
C LYS A 61 3.55 -7.79 -4.11
N PHE A 62 4.68 -8.34 -3.65
CA PHE A 62 5.66 -7.56 -2.90
C PHE A 62 6.35 -6.49 -3.74
N GLU A 63 6.64 -6.76 -5.02
CA GLU A 63 7.21 -5.76 -5.93
C GLU A 63 6.26 -4.59 -6.16
N ASN A 64 4.98 -4.87 -6.38
CA ASN A 64 3.93 -3.87 -6.50
C ASN A 64 3.79 -3.05 -5.21
N PHE A 65 3.76 -3.71 -4.04
CA PHE A 65 3.72 -3.03 -2.74
C PHE A 65 4.93 -2.10 -2.56
N ARG A 66 6.15 -2.59 -2.83
CA ARG A 66 7.36 -1.77 -2.72
C ARG A 66 7.32 -0.55 -3.64
N THR A 67 6.78 -0.72 -4.85
CA THR A 67 6.60 0.37 -5.82
C THR A 67 5.57 1.39 -5.33
N GLU A 68 4.44 0.94 -4.80
CA GLU A 68 3.42 1.81 -4.20
C GLU A 68 4.00 2.67 -3.07
N VAL A 69 4.77 2.07 -2.15
CA VAL A 69 5.39 2.79 -1.02
C VAL A 69 6.42 3.81 -1.53
N ARG A 70 7.19 3.49 -2.58
CA ARG A 70 8.13 4.43 -3.21
C ARG A 70 7.41 5.64 -3.82
N GLU A 71 6.28 5.42 -4.48
CA GLU A 71 5.47 6.51 -5.03
C GLU A 71 4.84 7.37 -3.93
N ILE A 72 4.33 6.75 -2.85
CA ILE A 72 3.84 7.49 -1.67
C ILE A 72 4.96 8.39 -1.10
N LYS A 73 6.16 7.83 -0.93
CA LYS A 73 7.33 8.56 -0.44
C LYS A 73 7.70 9.73 -1.35
N LYS A 74 7.69 9.52 -2.67
CA LYS A 74 8.01 10.54 -3.68
C LYS A 74 6.97 11.68 -3.70
N ASN A 75 5.70 11.34 -3.52
CA ASN A 75 4.60 12.32 -3.61
C ASN A 75 4.40 13.13 -2.31
N ARG A 76 4.95 12.68 -1.18
CA ARG A 76 4.91 13.40 0.11
C ARG A 76 6.14 14.31 0.30
N LYS A 77 6.10 15.48 -0.35
CA LYS A 77 7.21 16.46 -0.37
C LYS A 77 7.59 17.04 1.00
N ASP A 78 6.66 17.04 1.94
CA ASP A 78 6.76 17.61 3.28
C ASP A 78 6.68 16.54 4.38
N ALA A 79 7.08 15.30 4.07
CA ALA A 79 7.15 14.23 5.06
C ALA A 79 8.24 14.53 6.11
N SER A 80 7.91 14.33 7.38
CA SER A 80 8.89 14.41 8.47
C SER A 80 9.91 13.28 8.39
N SER A 81 11.04 13.43 9.07
CA SER A 81 12.07 12.37 9.14
C SER A 81 11.51 11.06 9.72
N SER A 82 10.57 11.12 10.65
CA SER A 82 9.91 9.93 11.21
C SER A 82 9.06 9.22 10.16
N GLU A 83 8.26 9.97 9.41
CA GLU A 83 7.41 9.45 8.34
C GLU A 83 8.24 8.81 7.22
N LEU A 84 9.35 9.46 6.82
CA LEU A 84 10.28 8.90 5.84
C LEU A 84 10.93 7.60 6.33
N ARG A 85 11.28 7.52 7.61
CA ARG A 85 11.84 6.30 8.22
C ARG A 85 10.83 5.14 8.18
N ILE A 86 9.56 5.41 8.47
CA ILE A 86 8.49 4.41 8.40
C ILE A 86 8.32 3.90 6.96
N LEU A 87 8.26 4.80 5.97
CA LEU A 87 8.14 4.43 4.56
C LEU A 87 9.36 3.62 4.08
N ASN A 88 10.58 4.02 4.48
CA ASN A 88 11.79 3.24 4.17
C ASN A 88 11.74 1.85 4.79
N SER A 89 11.30 1.72 6.05
CA SER A 89 11.15 0.42 6.70
C SER A 89 10.22 -0.53 5.91
N PHE A 90 9.11 -0.03 5.34
CA PHE A 90 8.28 -0.86 4.46
C PHE A 90 8.98 -1.27 3.16
N ILE A 91 9.74 -0.36 2.55
CA ILE A 91 10.53 -0.65 1.34
C ILE A 91 11.57 -1.73 1.62
N ASP A 92 12.29 -1.63 2.75
CA ASP A 92 13.35 -2.56 3.13
C ASP A 92 12.77 -3.94 3.47
N LYS A 93 11.69 -3.99 4.28
CA LYS A 93 10.97 -5.23 4.60
C LYS A 93 10.45 -5.95 3.35
N ALA A 94 9.85 -5.21 2.41
CA ALA A 94 9.43 -5.79 1.14
C ALA A 94 10.62 -6.25 0.30
N GLY A 95 11.73 -5.50 0.31
CA GLY A 95 12.97 -5.87 -0.37
C GLY A 95 13.56 -7.18 0.11
N ILE A 96 13.58 -7.42 1.43
CA ILE A 96 14.03 -8.67 2.03
C ILE A 96 13.16 -9.85 1.55
N ASN A 97 11.84 -9.70 1.60
CA ASN A 97 10.93 -10.76 1.15
C ASN A 97 11.05 -11.04 -0.36
N ILE A 98 11.24 -10.00 -1.18
CA ILE A 98 11.51 -10.14 -2.62
C ILE A 98 12.78 -10.96 -2.85
N GLN A 99 13.86 -10.65 -2.10
CA GLN A 99 15.11 -11.40 -2.22
C GLN A 99 14.90 -12.87 -1.88
N TYR A 100 14.28 -13.17 -0.73
CA TYR A 100 14.01 -14.55 -0.34
C TYR A 100 13.13 -15.29 -1.35
N LEU A 101 12.11 -14.64 -1.90
CA LEU A 101 11.27 -15.24 -2.93
C LEU A 101 12.03 -15.52 -4.22
N ASN A 102 13.04 -14.73 -4.57
CA ASN A 102 13.92 -15.01 -5.69
C ASN A 102 14.89 -16.16 -5.39
N ASP A 103 15.41 -16.23 -4.17
CA ASP A 103 16.32 -17.29 -3.74
C ASP A 103 15.62 -18.66 -3.66
N LEU A 104 14.30 -18.67 -3.49
CA LEU A 104 13.45 -19.87 -3.52
C LEU A 104 13.12 -20.37 -4.94
N ALA A 105 13.54 -19.67 -5.99
CA ALA A 105 13.28 -20.11 -7.35
C ALA A 105 14.14 -21.34 -7.69
N GLU A 106 13.51 -22.37 -8.26
CA GLU A 106 14.19 -23.54 -8.84
C GLU A 106 14.79 -23.26 -10.23
#